data_AF-A0A397TXG4-F1
#
_entry.id   AF-A0A397TXG4-F1
#
_cell.length_a   1.000
_cell.length_b   1.000
_cell.length_c   1.000
_cell.angle_alpha   90.00
_cell.angle_beta   90.00
_cell.angle_gamma   90.00
#
_symmetry.space_group_name_H-M   'P 1'
#
loop_
_entity.id
_entity.type
_entity.pdbx_description
1 polymer ?
#
loop_
_entity_poly.entity_id
_entity_poly.type
_entity_poly.pdbx_seq_one_letter_code
_entity_poly.pdbx_strand_id
1 'polypeptide(L)'
;MFEAFNELVINHMMTSKEEWDFVNSLKFDEQLEYEEAYFIKMNYISMLKKYEHVIESQEARSELENKFRLSNNAGILLSHADELYTQCRFKECLEVTTKLLELDMYNQACLPIHIVCLHELREKNKLLLFAHEHFVEHPLTWFSVGCYNFLIDQNDEARRYFTKAFTMDSHCGPAWLGFGL
;
A
#
# COMPACT_ATOMS: atom_id res chain seq x y z
N MET A 1 -21.51 -5.90 6.34
CA MET A 1 -20.97 -6.85 5.35
C MET A 1 -19.63 -6.38 4.80
N PHE A 2 -19.51 -5.11 4.38
CA PHE A 2 -18.24 -4.48 4.01
C PHE A 2 -17.17 -4.51 5.12
N GLU A 3 -17.50 -4.14 6.35
CA GLU A 3 -16.54 -4.21 7.48
C GLU A 3 -16.04 -5.64 7.74
N ALA A 4 -16.92 -6.65 7.68
CA ALA A 4 -16.53 -8.04 7.90
C ALA A 4 -15.60 -8.56 6.79
N PHE A 5 -15.81 -8.15 5.54
CA PHE A 5 -14.89 -8.46 4.45
C PHE A 5 -13.57 -7.69 4.56
N ASN A 6 -13.63 -6.41 4.92
CA ASN A 6 -12.44 -5.59 5.12
C ASN A 6 -11.55 -6.21 6.21
N GLU A 7 -12.13 -6.65 7.31
CA GLU A 7 -11.43 -7.42 8.35
C GLU A 7 -10.87 -8.75 7.84
N LEU A 8 -11.59 -9.48 6.97
CA LEU A 8 -11.11 -10.75 6.40
C LEU A 8 -9.93 -10.57 5.43
N VAL A 9 -9.98 -9.53 4.59
CA VAL A 9 -8.94 -9.20 3.61
C VAL A 9 -7.71 -8.60 4.29
N ILE A 10 -7.90 -7.66 5.21
CA ILE A 10 -6.82 -7.00 5.97
C ILE A 10 -6.05 -8.03 6.81
N ASN A 11 -6.73 -8.97 7.45
CA ASN A 11 -6.07 -9.96 8.32
C ASN A 11 -5.50 -11.17 7.56
N HIS A 12 -5.47 -11.15 6.21
CA HIS A 12 -4.91 -12.21 5.37
C HIS A 12 -5.41 -13.63 5.70
N MET A 13 -6.65 -13.77 6.16
CA MET A 13 -7.19 -15.06 6.62
C MET A 13 -7.64 -15.99 5.48
N MET A 14 -7.51 -15.56 4.22
CA MET A 14 -7.93 -16.29 3.03
C MET A 14 -6.80 -16.33 1.99
N THR A 15 -6.75 -17.43 1.23
CA THR A 15 -5.90 -17.55 0.04
C THR A 15 -6.45 -16.70 -1.10
N SER A 16 -5.61 -16.36 -2.09
CA SER A 16 -6.03 -15.59 -3.28
C SER A 16 -7.27 -16.19 -3.93
N LYS A 17 -7.27 -17.52 -4.14
CA LYS A 17 -8.40 -18.23 -4.73
C LYS A 17 -9.68 -18.11 -3.90
N GLU A 18 -9.59 -18.27 -2.58
CA GLU A 18 -10.76 -18.16 -1.68
C GLU A 18 -11.35 -16.75 -1.66
N GLU A 19 -10.51 -15.71 -1.73
CA GLU A 19 -10.97 -14.33 -1.82
C GLU A 19 -11.79 -14.10 -3.11
N TRP A 20 -11.31 -14.62 -4.24
CA TRP A 20 -12.00 -14.53 -5.53
C TRP A 20 -13.29 -15.35 -5.58
N ASP A 21 -13.26 -16.59 -5.09
CA ASP A 21 -14.44 -17.45 -4.99
C ASP A 21 -15.50 -16.80 -4.09
N PHE A 22 -15.08 -16.18 -2.97
CA PHE A 22 -15.97 -15.45 -2.08
C PHE A 22 -16.65 -14.28 -2.79
N VAL A 23 -15.87 -13.39 -3.43
CA VAL A 23 -16.43 -12.23 -4.16
C VAL A 23 -17.39 -12.66 -5.26
N ASN A 24 -17.09 -13.75 -5.97
CA ASN A 24 -17.96 -14.29 -7.01
C ASN A 24 -19.23 -14.98 -6.44
N SER A 25 -19.20 -15.46 -5.20
CA SER A 25 -20.36 -16.05 -4.53
C SER A 25 -21.35 -14.99 -4.01
N LEU A 26 -20.90 -13.73 -3.87
CA LEU A 26 -21.74 -12.64 -3.38
C LEU A 26 -22.80 -12.26 -4.41
N LYS A 27 -24.05 -12.26 -3.95
CA LYS A 27 -25.23 -11.98 -4.78
C LYS A 27 -25.62 -10.50 -4.72
N PHE A 28 -24.74 -9.64 -5.21
CA PHE A 28 -24.97 -8.18 -5.21
C PHE A 28 -26.28 -7.79 -5.92
N ASP A 29 -26.57 -8.43 -7.05
CA ASP A 29 -27.73 -8.13 -7.90
C ASP A 29 -29.08 -8.50 -7.26
N GLU A 30 -29.10 -9.34 -6.21
CA GLU A 30 -30.33 -9.66 -5.46
C GLU A 30 -30.60 -8.65 -4.33
N GLN A 31 -29.60 -7.84 -3.96
CA GLN A 31 -29.64 -6.98 -2.78
C GLN A 31 -29.66 -5.48 -3.11
N LEU A 32 -29.21 -5.11 -4.31
CA LEU A 32 -28.94 -3.72 -4.69
C LEU A 32 -29.40 -3.44 -6.11
N GLU A 33 -29.52 -2.16 -6.45
CA GLU A 33 -29.71 -1.75 -7.83
C GLU A 33 -28.46 -2.06 -8.67
N TYR A 34 -28.64 -2.26 -9.98
CA TYR A 34 -27.58 -2.73 -10.88
C TYR A 34 -26.29 -1.89 -10.80
N GLU A 35 -26.41 -0.56 -10.76
CA GLU A 35 -25.24 0.32 -10.73
C GLU A 35 -24.50 0.27 -9.39
N GLU A 36 -25.24 0.15 -8.28
CA GLU A 36 -24.67 -0.02 -6.94
C GLU A 36 -24.02 -1.39 -6.77
N ALA A 37 -24.67 -2.46 -7.25
CA ALA A 37 -24.13 -3.81 -7.27
C ALA A 37 -22.82 -3.88 -8.05
N TYR A 38 -22.80 -3.26 -9.25
CA TYR A 38 -21.62 -3.18 -10.09
C TYR A 38 -20.49 -2.39 -9.42
N PHE A 39 -20.81 -1.23 -8.83
CA PHE A 39 -19.86 -0.41 -8.08
C PHE A 39 -19.17 -1.21 -6.96
N ILE A 40 -19.98 -1.87 -6.12
CA ILE A 40 -19.47 -2.63 -4.99
C ILE A 40 -18.61 -3.79 -5.48
N LYS A 41 -19.06 -4.53 -6.50
CA LYS A 41 -18.27 -5.62 -7.08
C LYS A 41 -16.89 -5.14 -7.58
N MET A 42 -16.84 -4.04 -8.31
CA MET A 42 -15.57 -3.47 -8.78
C MET A 42 -14.68 -3.04 -7.61
N ASN A 43 -15.27 -2.42 -6.58
CA ASN A 43 -14.54 -2.01 -5.38
C ASN A 43 -13.87 -3.21 -4.70
N TYR A 44 -14.61 -4.31 -4.50
CA TYR A 44 -14.07 -5.54 -3.92
C TYR A 44 -12.95 -6.12 -4.78
N ILE A 45 -13.15 -6.25 -6.09
CA ILE A 45 -12.13 -6.77 -7.03
C ILE A 45 -10.84 -5.93 -6.96
N SER A 46 -10.96 -4.60 -6.87
CA SER A 46 -9.80 -3.71 -6.80
C SER A 46 -8.95 -3.86 -5.52
N MET A 47 -9.50 -4.50 -4.48
CA MET A 47 -8.85 -4.75 -3.20
C MET A 47 -8.28 -6.17 -3.06
N LEU A 48 -8.57 -7.08 -4.00
CA LEU A 48 -8.12 -8.47 -3.94
C LEU A 48 -6.61 -8.62 -4.20
N LYS A 49 -6.04 -9.73 -3.72
CA LYS A 49 -4.65 -10.10 -4.03
C LYS A 49 -4.47 -10.29 -5.55
N LYS A 50 -3.39 -9.71 -6.07
CA LYS A 50 -3.21 -9.40 -7.49
C LYS A 50 -2.40 -10.41 -8.27
N TYR A 51 -1.83 -11.45 -7.64
CA TYR A 51 -0.82 -12.29 -8.29
C TYR A 51 -1.35 -13.10 -9.49
N GLU A 52 -2.61 -13.55 -9.46
CA GLU A 52 -3.20 -14.36 -10.53
C GLU A 52 -4.18 -13.57 -11.44
N HIS A 53 -4.73 -12.45 -10.94
CA HIS A 53 -5.82 -11.70 -11.58
C HIS A 53 -5.48 -10.20 -11.74
N VAL A 54 -4.28 -9.93 -12.29
CA VAL A 54 -3.77 -8.56 -12.47
C VAL A 54 -4.68 -7.75 -13.41
N ILE A 55 -5.15 -8.36 -14.50
CA ILE A 55 -5.93 -7.69 -15.55
C ILE A 55 -7.29 -7.26 -15.00
N GLU A 56 -8.00 -8.17 -14.35
CA GLU A 56 -9.32 -7.91 -13.76
C GLU A 56 -9.22 -6.82 -12.68
N SER A 57 -8.13 -6.81 -11.91
CA SER A 57 -7.87 -5.79 -10.90
C SER A 57 -7.59 -4.41 -11.51
N GLN A 58 -6.88 -4.36 -12.64
CA GLN A 58 -6.63 -3.12 -13.40
C GLN A 58 -7.91 -2.58 -14.04
N GLU A 59 -8.70 -3.45 -14.66
CA GLU A 59 -9.98 -3.11 -15.27
C GLU A 59 -10.96 -2.57 -14.23
N ALA A 60 -11.12 -3.25 -13.10
CA ALA A 60 -11.96 -2.79 -12.00
C ALA A 60 -11.53 -1.41 -11.47
N ARG A 61 -10.22 -1.17 -11.38
CA ARG A 61 -9.70 0.16 -10.99
C ARG A 61 -10.05 1.23 -12.03
N SER A 62 -9.82 0.94 -13.31
CA SER A 62 -10.14 1.85 -14.41
C SER A 62 -11.63 2.22 -14.42
N GLU A 63 -12.52 1.26 -14.16
CA GLU A 63 -13.96 1.50 -14.01
C GLU A 63 -14.26 2.42 -12.81
N LEU A 64 -13.65 2.15 -11.65
CA LEU A 64 -13.80 2.99 -10.44
C LEU A 64 -13.31 4.43 -10.68
N GLU A 65 -12.21 4.60 -11.40
CA GLU A 65 -11.64 5.91 -11.72
C GLU A 65 -12.50 6.67 -12.74
N ASN A 66 -12.89 6.02 -13.84
CA ASN A 66 -13.51 6.69 -14.98
C ASN A 66 -15.02 6.82 -14.84
N LYS A 67 -15.71 5.74 -14.46
CA LYS A 67 -17.17 5.69 -14.36
C LYS A 67 -17.65 6.30 -13.05
N PHE A 68 -16.98 5.96 -11.95
CA PHE A 68 -17.37 6.40 -10.59
C PHE A 68 -16.58 7.62 -10.08
N ARG A 69 -15.63 8.14 -10.87
CA ARG A 69 -14.85 9.35 -10.57
C ARG A 69 -14.05 9.25 -9.26
N LEU A 70 -13.56 8.07 -8.92
CA LEU A 70 -12.82 7.79 -7.68
C LEU A 70 -11.29 7.89 -7.83
N SER A 71 -10.79 8.62 -8.82
CA SER A 71 -9.35 8.78 -9.07
C SER A 71 -8.55 9.48 -7.96
N ASN A 72 -9.24 10.10 -6.99
CA ASN A 72 -8.65 10.69 -5.78
C ASN A 72 -9.04 9.93 -4.51
N ASN A 73 -9.65 8.75 -4.62
CA ASN A 73 -9.94 7.92 -3.45
C ASN A 73 -8.64 7.27 -2.94
N ALA A 74 -8.40 7.37 -1.62
CA ALA A 74 -7.18 6.84 -1.01
C ALA A 74 -7.00 5.33 -1.22
N GLY A 75 -8.08 4.53 -1.17
CA GLY A 75 -8.00 3.09 -1.41
C GLY A 75 -7.63 2.74 -2.85
N ILE A 76 -8.18 3.48 -3.82
CA ILE A 76 -7.86 3.30 -5.25
C ILE A 76 -6.39 3.67 -5.54
N LEU A 77 -5.95 4.80 -5.01
CA LEU A 77 -4.57 5.26 -5.13
C LEU A 77 -3.58 4.29 -4.46
N LEU A 78 -3.91 3.78 -3.27
CA LEU A 78 -3.09 2.76 -2.59
C LEU A 78 -3.02 1.47 -3.43
N SER A 79 -4.16 1.00 -3.94
CA SER A 79 -4.19 -0.18 -4.81
C SER A 79 -3.35 0.01 -6.09
N HIS A 80 -3.36 1.21 -6.67
CA HIS A 80 -2.49 1.54 -7.79
C HIS A 80 -1.01 1.56 -7.40
N ALA A 81 -0.67 2.17 -6.26
CA ALA A 81 0.70 2.19 -5.76
C ALA A 81 1.25 0.77 -5.52
N ASP A 82 0.48 -0.12 -4.90
CA ASP A 82 0.88 -1.53 -4.69
C ASP A 82 1.18 -2.26 -6.00
N GLU A 83 0.36 -2.04 -7.02
CA GLU A 83 0.58 -2.64 -8.33
C GLU A 83 1.89 -2.14 -8.95
N LEU A 84 2.12 -0.83 -8.95
CA LEU A 84 3.35 -0.25 -9.48
C LEU A 84 4.58 -0.70 -8.68
N TYR A 85 4.44 -0.82 -7.36
CA TYR A 85 5.48 -1.31 -6.46
C TYR A 85 5.87 -2.76 -6.77
N THR A 86 4.89 -3.66 -6.89
CA THR A 86 5.14 -5.07 -7.24
C THR A 86 5.74 -5.25 -8.65
N GLN A 87 5.50 -4.30 -9.56
CA GLN A 87 6.12 -4.25 -10.89
C GLN A 87 7.49 -3.56 -10.90
N CYS A 88 8.02 -3.15 -9.74
CA CYS A 88 9.24 -2.36 -9.59
C CYS A 88 9.24 -1.02 -10.36
N ARG A 89 8.05 -0.47 -10.67
CA ARG A 89 7.88 0.84 -11.33
C ARG A 89 7.94 1.96 -10.31
N PHE A 90 9.06 2.06 -9.60
CA PHE A 90 9.21 2.91 -8.42
C PHE A 90 8.97 4.40 -8.69
N LYS A 91 9.33 4.90 -9.89
CA LYS A 91 9.11 6.31 -10.25
C LYS A 91 7.62 6.66 -10.28
N GLU A 92 6.83 5.85 -10.97
CA GLU A 92 5.38 6.05 -11.09
C GLU A 92 4.69 5.76 -9.75
N CYS A 93 5.17 4.75 -9.02
CA CYS A 93 4.69 4.47 -7.67
C CYS A 93 4.93 5.66 -6.74
N LEU A 94 6.09 6.33 -6.84
CA LEU A 94 6.38 7.52 -6.04
C LEU A 94 5.40 8.67 -6.36
N GLU A 95 5.05 8.88 -7.62
CA GLU A 95 4.08 9.91 -8.02
C GLU A 95 2.69 9.63 -7.40
N VAL A 96 2.23 8.38 -7.45
CA VAL A 96 0.94 7.98 -6.86
C VAL A 96 0.95 8.08 -5.33
N THR A 97 2.00 7.59 -4.67
CA THR A 97 2.11 7.66 -3.20
C THR A 97 2.24 9.10 -2.71
N THR A 98 2.97 9.97 -3.43
CA THR A 98 3.04 11.40 -3.11
C THR A 98 1.64 12.02 -3.14
N LYS A 99 0.89 11.78 -4.23
CA LYS A 99 -0.50 12.26 -4.35
C LYS A 99 -1.40 11.75 -3.22
N LEU A 100 -1.24 10.50 -2.81
CA LEU A 100 -2.02 9.94 -1.70
C LEU A 100 -1.66 10.62 -0.38
N LEU A 101 -0.37 10.84 -0.09
CA LEU A 101 0.08 11.48 1.14
C LEU A 101 -0.26 12.98 1.19
N GLU A 102 -0.45 13.64 0.05
CA GLU A 102 -1.03 15.00 0.00
C GLU A 102 -2.50 15.01 0.47
N LEU A 103 -3.25 13.92 0.25
CA LEU A 103 -4.65 13.78 0.68
C LEU A 103 -4.75 13.29 2.13
N ASP A 104 -3.90 12.34 2.52
CA ASP A 104 -3.84 11.74 3.83
C ASP A 104 -2.38 11.47 4.22
N MET A 105 -1.76 12.47 4.85
CA MET A 105 -0.34 12.44 5.22
C MET A 105 0.01 11.35 6.24
N TYR A 106 -0.98 10.74 6.88
CA TYR A 106 -0.78 9.76 7.95
C TYR A 106 -1.22 8.35 7.53
N ASN A 107 -1.41 8.12 6.23
CA ASN A 107 -1.84 6.84 5.69
C ASN A 107 -0.80 5.73 5.95
N GLN A 108 -1.03 4.91 6.97
CA GLN A 108 -0.08 3.91 7.46
C GLN A 108 0.28 2.84 6.42
N ALA A 109 -0.64 2.53 5.51
CA ALA A 109 -0.39 1.55 4.45
C ALA A 109 0.50 2.13 3.33
N CYS A 110 0.40 3.43 3.05
CA CYS A 110 1.16 4.07 1.98
C CYS A 110 2.58 4.48 2.39
N LEU A 111 2.75 4.96 3.63
CA LEU A 111 4.04 5.47 4.13
C LEU A 111 5.22 4.52 3.86
N PRO A 112 5.13 3.19 4.10
CA PRO A 112 6.23 2.29 3.80
C PRO A 112 6.59 2.20 2.33
N ILE A 113 5.57 2.12 1.46
CA ILE A 113 5.75 2.05 0.01
C ILE A 113 6.46 3.31 -0.48
N HIS A 114 6.06 4.47 0.04
CA HIS A 114 6.67 5.76 -0.27
C HIS A 114 8.15 5.80 0.13
N ILE A 115 8.48 5.38 1.36
CA ILE A 115 9.86 5.32 1.87
C ILE A 115 10.73 4.43 0.97
N VAL A 116 10.25 3.23 0.62
CA VAL A 116 10.99 2.33 -0.25
C VAL A 116 11.16 2.92 -1.65
N CYS A 117 10.15 3.56 -2.22
CA CYS A 117 10.29 4.24 -3.51
C CYS A 117 11.35 5.34 -3.48
N LEU A 118 11.40 6.15 -2.41
CA LEU A 118 12.46 7.15 -2.22
C LEU A 118 13.85 6.50 -2.11
N HIS A 119 13.95 5.37 -1.43
CA HIS A 119 15.18 4.58 -1.33
C HIS A 119 15.65 4.05 -2.69
N GLU A 120 14.79 3.30 -3.39
CA GLU A 120 15.11 2.68 -4.68
C GLU A 120 15.50 3.72 -5.75
N LEU A 121 14.89 4.90 -5.71
CA LEU A 121 15.21 6.02 -6.60
C LEU A 121 16.41 6.85 -6.14
N ARG A 122 17.07 6.48 -5.04
CA ARG A 122 18.23 7.19 -4.45
C ARG A 122 17.94 8.66 -4.12
N GLU A 123 16.70 8.99 -3.77
CA GLU A 123 16.21 10.34 -3.45
C GLU A 123 16.59 10.76 -2.02
N LYS A 124 17.88 10.73 -1.70
CA LYS A 124 18.42 10.91 -0.34
C LYS A 124 17.93 12.18 0.39
N ASN A 125 17.80 13.30 -0.34
CA ASN A 125 17.38 14.57 0.24
C ASN A 125 15.90 14.54 0.64
N LYS A 126 15.05 13.97 -0.22
CA LYS A 126 13.62 13.81 0.05
C LYS A 126 13.41 12.81 1.18
N LEU A 127 14.15 11.71 1.19
CA LEU A 127 14.08 10.69 2.24
C LEU A 127 14.49 11.25 3.62
N LEU A 128 15.55 12.07 3.66
CA LEU A 128 15.97 12.73 4.89
C LEU A 128 14.91 13.72 5.39
N LEU A 129 14.39 14.57 4.50
CA LEU A 129 13.34 15.51 4.84
C LEU A 129 12.10 14.78 5.37
N PHE A 130 11.68 13.74 4.65
CA PHE A 130 10.54 12.90 5.03
C PHE A 130 10.71 12.28 6.42
N ALA A 131 11.88 11.73 6.71
CA ALA A 131 12.21 11.16 8.02
C ALA A 131 12.18 12.19 9.17
N HIS A 132 12.47 13.46 8.88
CA HIS A 132 12.43 14.54 9.87
C HIS A 132 11.04 15.13 10.06
N GLU A 133 10.24 15.22 8.99
CA GLU A 133 8.91 15.80 9.01
C GLU A 133 7.84 14.86 9.57
N HIS A 134 8.03 13.55 9.43
CA HIS A 134 7.02 12.55 9.79
C HIS A 134 7.34 11.86 11.13
N PHE A 135 6.35 11.93 12.03
CA PHE A 135 6.21 11.27 13.33
C PHE A 135 7.48 11.19 14.21
N VAL A 136 7.51 11.99 15.27
CA VAL A 136 8.40 11.71 16.40
C VAL A 136 7.93 10.41 17.06
N GLU A 137 8.84 9.45 17.30
CA GLU A 137 8.57 8.17 17.99
C GLU A 137 7.66 7.16 17.25
N HIS A 138 7.67 7.11 15.92
CA HIS A 138 7.01 6.03 15.16
C HIS A 138 8.02 5.03 14.58
N PRO A 139 7.71 3.72 14.49
CA PRO A 139 8.57 2.72 13.85
C PRO A 139 8.99 3.10 12.43
N LEU A 140 8.06 3.67 11.64
CA LEU A 140 8.33 4.09 10.26
C LEU A 140 9.35 5.23 10.15
N THR A 141 9.45 6.07 11.17
CA THR A 141 10.47 7.14 11.22
C THR A 141 11.86 6.52 11.31
N TRP A 142 12.05 5.56 12.21
CA TRP A 142 13.32 4.85 12.34
C TRP A 142 13.63 3.98 11.12
N PHE A 143 12.61 3.40 10.49
CA PHE A 143 12.75 2.73 9.20
C PHE A 143 13.26 3.69 8.12
N SER A 144 12.63 4.87 7.98
CA SER A 144 13.06 5.91 7.02
C SER A 144 14.49 6.40 7.28
N VAL A 145 14.86 6.62 8.53
CA VAL A 145 16.24 6.97 8.93
C VAL A 145 17.21 5.83 8.59
N GLY A 146 16.81 4.57 8.83
CA GLY A 146 17.59 3.40 8.45
C GLY A 146 17.85 3.34 6.94
N CYS A 147 16.80 3.50 6.13
CA CYS A 147 16.91 3.56 4.66
C CYS A 147 17.83 4.71 4.22
N TYR A 148 17.75 5.88 4.84
CA TYR A 148 18.66 6.99 4.56
C TYR A 148 20.12 6.63 4.86
N ASN A 149 20.40 6.05 6.04
CA ASN A 149 21.76 5.65 6.43
C ASN A 149 22.32 4.58 5.49
N PHE A 150 21.47 3.67 5.03
CA PHE A 150 21.84 2.66 4.04
C PHE A 150 22.22 3.30 2.69
N LEU A 151 21.48 4.32 2.23
CA LEU A 151 21.80 5.06 1.00
C LEU A 151 23.16 5.78 1.04
N ILE A 152 23.65 6.14 2.22
CA ILE A 152 24.94 6.83 2.40
C ILE A 152 26.05 5.87 2.87
N ASP A 153 25.85 4.57 2.68
CA ASP A 153 26.78 3.48 3.00
C ASP A 153 27.13 3.37 4.51
N GLN A 154 26.29 3.92 5.40
CA GLN A 154 26.42 3.78 6.86
C GLN A 154 25.69 2.53 7.37
N ASN A 155 26.12 1.37 6.88
CA ASN A 155 25.41 0.10 7.07
C ASN A 155 25.26 -0.32 8.54
N ASP A 156 26.24 -0.02 9.39
CA ASP A 156 26.17 -0.33 10.83
C ASP A 156 25.09 0.50 11.54
N GLU A 157 24.98 1.79 11.20
CA GLU A 157 23.94 2.67 11.75
C GLU A 157 22.57 2.32 11.18
N ALA A 158 22.48 2.02 9.87
CA ALA A 158 21.24 1.55 9.24
C ALA A 158 20.65 0.33 9.98
N ARG A 159 21.48 -0.69 10.25
CA ARG A 159 21.08 -1.88 11.01
C ARG A 159 20.57 -1.56 12.42
N ARG A 160 21.19 -0.61 13.12
CA ARG A 160 20.75 -0.15 14.44
C ARG A 160 19.37 0.48 14.38
N TYR A 161 19.12 1.32 13.37
CA TYR A 161 17.81 1.97 13.19
C TYR A 161 16.73 0.99 12.75
N PHE A 162 17.02 0.03 11.88
CA PHE A 162 16.07 -1.04 11.54
C PHE A 162 15.73 -1.90 12.76
N THR A 163 16.73 -2.25 13.58
CA THR A 163 16.51 -2.95 14.85
C THR A 163 15.62 -2.13 15.77
N LYS A 164 15.85 -0.83 15.89
CA LYS A 164 15.03 0.07 16.70
C LYS A 164 13.58 0.13 16.22
N ALA A 165 13.36 0.27 14.91
CA ALA A 165 12.03 0.23 14.30
C ALA A 165 11.31 -1.08 14.65
N PHE A 166 12.00 -2.21 14.49
CA PHE A 166 11.47 -3.54 14.78
C PHE A 166 11.14 -3.75 16.28
N THR A 167 11.98 -3.25 17.19
CA THR A 167 11.70 -3.35 18.63
C THR A 167 10.51 -2.51 19.08
N MET A 168 10.18 -1.44 18.34
CA MET A 168 9.03 -0.60 18.64
C MET A 168 7.73 -1.24 18.16
N ASP A 169 7.75 -1.88 16.99
CA ASP A 169 6.64 -2.67 16.48
C ASP A 169 7.13 -3.89 15.70
N SER A 170 6.92 -5.07 16.29
CA SER A 170 7.30 -6.35 15.69
C SER A 170 6.43 -6.74 14.49
N HIS A 171 5.27 -6.10 14.31
CA HIS A 171 4.34 -6.31 13.18
C HIS A 171 4.59 -5.32 12.03
N CYS A 172 5.55 -4.40 12.16
CA CYS A 172 5.97 -3.53 11.09
C CYS A 172 6.70 -4.35 10.00
N GLY A 173 5.93 -4.92 9.08
CA GLY A 173 6.44 -5.67 7.91
C GLY A 173 7.55 -4.94 7.12
N PRO A 174 7.49 -3.61 6.94
CA PRO A 174 8.57 -2.84 6.31
C PRO A 174 9.90 -2.90 7.08
N ALA A 175 9.87 -2.91 8.42
CA ALA A 175 11.08 -3.03 9.24
C ALA A 175 11.74 -4.42 9.09
N TRP A 176 10.96 -5.48 8.85
CA TRP A 176 11.47 -6.80 8.48
C TRP A 176 12.16 -6.80 7.11
N LEU A 177 11.52 -6.18 6.10
CA LEU A 177 12.09 -6.07 4.76
C LEU A 177 13.38 -5.24 4.76
N GLY A 178 13.50 -4.25 5.66
CA GLY A 178 14.73 -3.48 5.85
C GLY A 178 15.96 -4.28 6.27
N PHE A 179 15.81 -5.49 6.84
CA PHE A 179 16.94 -6.39 7.10
C PHE A 179 17.44 -7.13 5.85
N GLY A 180 16.64 -7.15 4.78
CA GLY A 180 16.98 -7.75 3.48
C GLY A 180 17.53 -6.77 2.44
N LEU A 181 17.49 -5.46 2.74
CA LEU A 181 18.19 -4.40 2.00
C LEU A 181 19.68 -4.40 2.36
#